data_AF-A0ABD5H808-F1
#
_entry.id   AF-A0ABD5H808-F1
#
_cell.length_a   1.000
_cell.length_b   1.000
_cell.length_c   1.000
_cell.angle_alpha   90.00
_cell.angle_beta   90.00
_cell.angle_gamma   90.00
#
_symmetry.space_group_name_H-M   'P 1'
#
loop_
_entity.id
_entity.type
_entity.pdbx_description
1 polymer ?
#
loop_
_entity_poly.entity_id
_entity_poly.type
_entity_poly.pdbx_seq_one_letter_code
_entity_poly.pdbx_strand_id
1 'polypeptide(L)'
;MTEIRIGYARCSTDRQDLAAQQEALVGLGVSPNRIYTDKGLTGSNRQRPGLAQALAAVRQGDTLVVPKMFFNVLATFAEFEGDLIRLRTREEMAIAWAKGKLRGKQSKLSDKQQKELCRMHGSGEYSISDLAELFSVSRPTVYRTLSRGE
;
A
#
# COMPACT_ATOMS: atom_id res chain seq x y z
N MET A 1 -22.51 -32.20 21.33
CA MET A 1 -22.26 -31.78 19.94
C MET A 1 -20.80 -32.07 19.66
N THR A 2 -20.48 -32.82 18.59
CA THR A 2 -19.10 -33.10 18.19
C THR A 2 -18.49 -31.81 17.66
N GLU A 3 -17.63 -31.17 18.46
CA GLU A 3 -16.92 -29.95 18.06
C GLU A 3 -15.95 -30.29 16.92
N ILE A 4 -16.29 -29.85 15.71
CA ILE A 4 -15.45 -30.03 14.54
C ILE A 4 -14.42 -28.90 14.51
N ARG A 5 -13.13 -29.27 14.40
CA ARG A 5 -12.06 -28.29 14.23
C ARG A 5 -11.59 -28.24 12.78
N ILE A 6 -11.45 -27.02 12.28
CA ILE A 6 -10.94 -26.73 10.94
C ILE A 6 -9.65 -25.94 11.09
N GLY A 7 -8.59 -26.34 10.40
CA GLY A 7 -7.28 -25.72 10.51
C GLY A 7 -6.96 -24.85 9.32
N TYR A 8 -6.30 -23.71 9.55
CA TYR A 8 -5.72 -22.91 8.49
C TYR A 8 -4.27 -22.57 8.80
N ALA A 9 -3.39 -22.77 7.82
CA ALA A 9 -1.96 -22.44 7.90
C ALA A 9 -1.50 -21.63 6.68
N ARG A 10 -0.47 -20.79 6.85
CA ARG A 10 0.10 -19.95 5.78
C ARG A 10 1.61 -19.88 5.90
N CYS A 11 2.33 -20.16 4.82
CA CYS A 11 3.77 -19.95 4.73
C CYS A 11 4.16 -18.98 3.61
N SER A 12 5.21 -18.19 3.83
CA SER A 12 5.65 -17.14 2.89
C SER A 12 6.40 -17.69 1.68
N THR A 13 7.07 -18.84 1.78
CA THR A 13 7.71 -19.60 0.67
C THR A 13 8.44 -20.84 1.19
N ASP A 14 8.72 -20.91 2.49
CA ASP A 14 9.46 -22.01 3.12
C ASP A 14 8.58 -23.25 3.34
N ARG A 15 9.11 -24.44 3.00
CA ARG A 15 8.46 -25.73 3.24
C ARG A 15 8.58 -26.17 4.71
N GLN A 16 9.64 -25.77 5.40
CA GLN A 16 9.88 -26.15 6.80
C GLN A 16 8.85 -25.49 7.74
N ASP A 17 8.54 -24.20 7.50
CA ASP A 17 7.52 -23.46 8.24
C ASP A 17 6.12 -24.08 8.10
N LEU A 18 5.76 -24.53 6.89
CA LEU A 18 4.45 -25.13 6.66
C LEU A 18 4.26 -26.44 7.42
N ALA A 19 5.27 -27.31 7.44
CA ALA A 19 5.21 -28.59 8.14
C ALA A 19 5.01 -28.38 9.64
N ALA A 20 5.76 -27.45 10.24
CA ALA A 20 5.63 -27.10 11.65
C ALA A 20 4.23 -26.55 12.00
N GLN A 21 3.66 -25.71 11.12
CA GLN A 21 2.29 -25.20 11.30
C GLN A 21 1.24 -26.31 11.18
N GLN A 22 1.41 -27.26 10.25
CA GLN A 22 0.51 -28.40 10.09
C GLN A 22 0.57 -29.33 11.30
N GLU A 23 1.76 -29.65 11.79
CA GLU A 23 1.95 -30.45 13.01
C GLU A 23 1.33 -29.79 14.24
N ALA A 24 1.50 -28.47 14.39
CA ALA A 24 0.85 -27.72 15.46
C ALA A 24 -0.68 -27.80 15.40
N LEU A 25 -1.27 -27.70 14.20
CA LEU A 25 -2.72 -27.86 14.00
C LEU A 25 -3.20 -29.27 14.35
N VAL A 26 -2.45 -30.29 13.94
CA VAL A 26 -2.74 -31.68 14.31
C VAL A 26 -2.66 -31.87 15.83
N GLY A 27 -1.64 -31.30 16.48
CA GLY A 27 -1.49 -31.30 17.95
C GLY A 27 -2.64 -30.62 18.69
N LEU A 28 -3.32 -29.66 18.04
CA LEU A 28 -4.54 -29.00 18.56
C LEU A 28 -5.83 -29.78 18.26
N GLY A 29 -5.72 -31.00 17.72
CA GLY A 29 -6.84 -31.88 17.43
C GLY A 29 -7.59 -31.55 16.14
N VAL A 30 -6.94 -30.85 15.19
CA VAL A 30 -7.48 -30.68 13.84
C VAL A 30 -7.19 -31.93 13.01
N SER A 31 -8.20 -32.47 12.33
CA SER A 31 -8.00 -33.58 11.39
C SER A 31 -7.15 -33.12 10.19
N PRO A 32 -6.15 -33.89 9.73
CA PRO A 32 -5.30 -33.52 8.57
C PRO A 32 -6.10 -33.18 7.30
N ASN A 33 -7.23 -33.86 7.08
CA ASN A 33 -8.10 -33.64 5.93
C ASN A 33 -8.91 -32.33 6.00
N ARG A 34 -8.82 -31.60 7.13
CA ARG A 34 -9.49 -30.32 7.38
C ARG A 34 -8.49 -29.19 7.61
N ILE A 35 -7.24 -29.38 7.17
CA ILE A 35 -6.20 -28.35 7.20
C ILE A 35 -6.09 -27.74 5.81
N TYR A 36 -6.41 -26.46 5.72
CA TYR A 36 -6.29 -25.66 4.51
C TYR A 36 -5.00 -24.84 4.57
N THR A 37 -4.32 -24.69 3.44
CA THR A 37 -3.01 -24.04 3.41
C THR A 37 -2.91 -23.02 2.27
N ASP A 38 -2.26 -21.90 2.57
CA ASP A 38 -1.78 -20.96 1.56
C ASP A 38 -0.25 -20.99 1.50
N LYS A 39 0.31 -21.16 0.30
CA LYS A 39 1.75 -21.24 0.06
C LYS A 39 2.23 -20.06 -0.79
N GLY A 40 3.41 -19.53 -0.49
CA GLY A 40 4.04 -18.49 -1.32
C GLY A 40 3.35 -17.12 -1.23
N LEU A 41 2.53 -16.89 -0.20
CA LEU A 41 1.81 -15.63 -0.03
C LEU A 41 2.56 -14.71 0.93
N THR A 42 3.06 -13.60 0.40
CA THR A 42 3.60 -12.49 1.21
C THR A 42 2.45 -11.71 1.86
N GLY A 43 2.76 -10.96 2.93
CA GLY A 43 1.76 -10.17 3.68
C GLY A 43 0.99 -9.15 2.82
N SER A 44 1.57 -8.75 1.68
CA SER A 44 0.97 -7.83 0.71
C SER A 44 -0.07 -8.48 -0.20
N ASN A 45 -0.13 -9.80 -0.30
CA ASN A 45 -1.08 -10.50 -1.16
C ASN A 45 -2.45 -10.63 -0.46
N ARG A 46 -3.48 -10.02 -1.07
CA ARG A 46 -4.86 -10.04 -0.57
C ARG A 46 -5.62 -11.31 -0.95
N GLN A 47 -5.20 -12.03 -1.99
CA GLN A 47 -5.87 -13.27 -2.40
C GLN A 47 -5.41 -14.43 -1.51
N ARG A 48 -6.36 -15.03 -0.79
CA ARG A 48 -6.11 -16.13 0.16
C ARG A 48 -7.06 -17.29 -0.12
N PRO A 49 -6.81 -18.09 -1.17
CA PRO A 49 -7.70 -19.18 -1.56
C PRO A 49 -7.82 -20.25 -0.47
N GLY A 50 -6.73 -20.58 0.24
CA GLY A 50 -6.76 -21.54 1.34
C GLY A 50 -7.61 -21.06 2.52
N LEU A 51 -7.51 -19.77 2.87
CA LEU A 51 -8.38 -19.18 3.91
C LEU A 51 -9.85 -19.18 3.48
N ALA A 52 -10.12 -18.83 2.22
CA ALA A 52 -11.48 -18.84 1.69
C ALA A 52 -12.11 -20.25 1.72
N GLN A 53 -11.33 -21.28 1.38
CA GLN A 53 -11.77 -22.68 1.48
C GLN A 53 -12.02 -23.10 2.92
N ALA A 54 -11.15 -22.70 3.87
CA ALA A 54 -11.34 -22.98 5.29
C ALA A 54 -12.66 -22.37 5.81
N LEU A 55 -12.91 -21.09 5.49
CA LEU A 55 -14.14 -20.39 5.88
C LEU A 55 -15.39 -21.01 5.24
N ALA A 56 -15.30 -21.47 3.99
CA ALA A 56 -16.41 -22.16 3.32
C ALA A 56 -16.72 -23.54 3.94
N ALA A 57 -15.73 -24.18 4.57
CA ALA A 57 -15.90 -25.46 5.22
C ALA A 57 -16.46 -25.35 6.65
N VAL A 58 -16.29 -24.19 7.31
CA VAL A 58 -16.79 -23.92 8.66
C VAL A 58 -18.31 -23.81 8.67
N ARG A 59 -18.95 -24.53 9.59
CA ARG A 59 -20.39 -24.45 9.87
C ARG A 59 -20.65 -23.94 11.28
N GLN A 60 -21.91 -23.65 11.56
CA GLN A 60 -22.33 -23.25 12.90
C GLN A 60 -22.03 -24.37 13.91
N GLY A 61 -21.25 -24.05 14.95
CA GLY A 61 -20.80 -25.00 15.97
C GLY A 61 -19.40 -25.58 15.74
N ASP A 62 -18.74 -25.24 14.63
CA ASP A 62 -17.35 -25.60 14.36
C ASP A 62 -16.37 -24.54 14.92
N THR A 63 -15.13 -24.95 15.16
CA THR A 63 -14.04 -24.08 15.62
C THR A 63 -12.94 -23.98 14.56
N LEU A 64 -12.68 -22.76 14.08
CA LEU A 64 -11.55 -22.47 13.21
C LEU A 64 -10.27 -22.25 14.05
N VAL A 65 -9.25 -23.07 13.81
CA VAL A 65 -7.97 -23.07 14.51
C VAL A 65 -6.90 -22.50 13.57
N VAL A 66 -6.22 -21.45 14.03
CA VAL A 66 -5.12 -20.80 13.32
C VAL A 66 -3.90 -20.77 14.26
N PRO A 67 -2.71 -21.27 13.86
CA PRO A 67 -1.55 -21.29 14.75
C PRO A 67 -1.13 -19.86 15.12
N LYS A 68 -1.06 -19.58 16.42
CA LYS A 68 -0.85 -18.24 16.99
C LYS A 68 0.58 -17.70 16.86
N MET A 69 1.57 -18.49 16.47
CA MET A 69 2.97 -18.11 16.72
C MET A 69 3.59 -17.09 15.75
N PHE A 70 2.99 -16.80 14.60
CA PHE A 70 3.68 -15.97 13.58
C PHE A 70 2.99 -14.65 13.20
N PHE A 71 1.69 -14.46 13.51
CA PHE A 71 0.98 -13.27 13.00
C PHE A 71 1.31 -11.98 13.75
N ASN A 72 1.41 -11.99 15.08
CA ASN A 72 1.68 -10.76 15.84
C ASN A 72 3.15 -10.36 15.76
N VAL A 73 4.07 -11.32 15.90
CA VAL A 73 5.51 -11.04 15.90
C VAL A 73 5.97 -10.55 14.54
N LEU A 74 5.56 -11.20 13.45
CA LEU A 74 5.93 -10.74 12.10
C LEU A 74 5.27 -9.42 11.70
N ALA A 75 4.05 -9.13 12.17
CA ALA A 75 3.43 -7.82 11.92
C ALA A 75 4.25 -6.71 12.60
N THR A 76 4.66 -6.91 13.85
CA THR A 76 5.51 -5.97 14.58
C THR A 76 6.89 -5.80 13.92
N PHE A 77 7.53 -6.88 13.44
CA PHE A 77 8.80 -6.77 12.72
C PHE A 77 8.65 -6.07 11.36
N ALA A 78 7.58 -6.34 10.61
CA ALA A 78 7.32 -5.67 9.34
C ALA A 78 7.01 -4.17 9.52
N GLU A 79 6.28 -3.81 10.57
CA GLU A 79 6.06 -2.42 10.97
C GLU A 79 7.38 -1.74 11.35
N PHE A 80 8.21 -2.40 12.16
CA PHE A 80 9.51 -1.89 12.58
C PHE A 80 10.51 -1.70 11.43
N GLU A 81 10.63 -2.67 10.52
CA GLU A 81 11.48 -2.54 9.32
C GLU A 81 10.98 -1.42 8.39
N GLY A 82 9.66 -1.32 8.20
CA GLY A 82 9.05 -0.23 7.44
C GLY A 82 9.33 1.15 8.05
N ASP A 83 9.31 1.24 9.37
CA ASP A 83 9.58 2.48 10.10
C ASP A 83 11.05 2.87 10.06
N LEU A 84 11.98 1.91 10.18
CA LEU A 84 13.42 2.17 10.00
C LEU A 84 13.76 2.69 8.60
N ILE A 85 13.18 2.09 7.55
CA ILE A 85 13.38 2.55 6.17
C ILE A 85 12.84 3.98 5.99
N ARG A 86 11.64 4.27 6.52
CA ARG A 86 11.06 5.62 6.47
C ARG A 86 11.88 6.64 7.24
N LEU A 87 12.42 6.26 8.42
CA LEU A 87 13.26 7.14 9.24
C LEU A 87 14.51 7.56 8.47
N ARG A 88 15.23 6.58 7.90
CA ARG A 88 16.44 6.83 7.12
C ARG A 88 16.15 7.63 5.86
N THR A 89 15.05 7.31 5.16
CA THR A 89 14.64 8.08 3.97
C THR A 89 14.30 9.52 4.34
N ARG A 90 13.64 9.75 5.49
CA ARG A 90 13.33 11.10 5.99
C ARG A 90 14.59 11.88 6.35
N GLU A 91 15.55 11.27 7.02
CA GLU A 91 16.83 11.90 7.33
C GLU A 91 17.60 12.25 6.06
N GLU A 92 17.70 11.32 5.11
CA GLU A 92 18.35 11.55 3.82
C GLU A 92 17.63 12.63 3.01
N MET A 93 16.29 12.63 2.99
CA MET A 93 15.48 13.67 2.37
C MET A 93 15.67 15.02 3.05
N ALA A 94 15.76 15.08 4.38
CA ALA A 94 16.00 16.32 5.13
C ALA A 94 17.38 16.90 4.79
N ILE A 95 18.42 16.06 4.71
CA ILE A 95 19.76 16.45 4.27
C ILE A 95 19.72 16.96 2.82
N ALA A 96 19.01 16.27 1.93
CA ALA A 96 18.90 16.67 0.53
C ALA A 96 18.08 17.95 0.32
N TRP A 97 17.07 18.19 1.17
CA TRP A 97 16.32 19.46 1.24
C TRP A 97 17.19 20.61 1.74
N ALA A 98 17.94 20.41 2.83
CA ALA A 98 18.88 21.40 3.37
C ALA A 98 20.00 21.76 2.37
N LYS A 99 20.43 20.79 1.56
CA LYS A 99 21.38 20.99 0.44
C LYS A 99 20.72 21.56 -0.83
N GLY A 100 19.41 21.83 -0.82
CA GLY A 100 18.67 22.41 -1.95
C GLY A 100 18.51 21.49 -3.17
N LYS A 101 18.81 20.19 -3.05
CA LYS A 101 18.78 19.22 -4.16
C LYS A 101 17.36 18.73 -4.46
N LEU A 102 16.52 18.64 -3.44
CA LEU A 102 15.10 18.29 -3.63
C LEU A 102 14.29 19.56 -3.88
N ARG A 103 13.60 19.58 -5.03
CA ARG A 103 12.59 20.58 -5.32
C ARG A 103 11.23 19.89 -5.28
N GLY A 104 10.24 20.57 -4.72
CA GLY A 104 8.85 20.12 -4.78
C GLY A 104 8.36 19.97 -6.23
N LYS A 105 7.11 19.55 -6.39
CA LYS A 105 6.49 19.39 -7.71
C LYS A 105 6.72 20.63 -8.56
N GLN A 106 7.44 20.47 -9.66
CA GLN A 106 7.72 21.57 -10.59
C GLN A 106 6.42 22.06 -11.21
N SER A 107 6.37 23.36 -11.51
CA SER A 107 5.26 23.94 -12.26
C SER A 107 5.16 23.27 -13.63
N LYS A 108 3.94 23.08 -14.13
CA LYS A 108 3.74 22.57 -15.50
C LYS A 108 4.23 23.56 -16.57
N LEU A 109 4.25 24.85 -16.24
CA LEU A 109 4.68 25.91 -17.13
C LEU A 109 6.07 26.38 -16.71
N SER A 110 6.97 26.56 -17.68
CA SER A 110 8.27 27.22 -17.47
C SER A 110 8.09 28.69 -17.07
N ASP A 111 9.11 29.29 -16.45
CA ASP A 111 9.06 30.70 -16.03
C ASP A 111 8.75 31.66 -17.19
N LYS A 112 9.23 31.34 -18.40
CA LYS A 112 8.91 32.10 -19.63
C LYS A 112 7.42 31.98 -19.99
N GLN A 113 6.88 30.77 -19.96
CA GLN A 113 5.46 30.53 -20.24
C GLN A 113 4.56 31.16 -19.18
N GLN A 114 4.98 31.20 -17.92
CA GLN A 114 4.23 31.87 -16.85
C GLN A 114 4.13 33.37 -17.08
N LYS A 115 5.26 34.03 -17.40
CA LYS A 115 5.28 35.47 -17.74
C LYS A 115 4.41 35.78 -18.95
N GLU A 116 4.49 34.94 -19.98
CA GLU A 116 3.70 35.12 -21.19
C GLU A 116 2.20 34.94 -20.93
N LEU A 117 1.83 33.93 -20.13
CA LEU A 117 0.44 33.73 -19.71
C LEU A 117 -0.11 34.94 -18.95
N CYS A 118 0.66 35.50 -18.01
CA CYS A 118 0.26 36.72 -17.29
C CYS A 118 0.14 37.93 -18.22
N ARG A 119 1.07 38.08 -19.18
CA ARG A 119 1.03 39.14 -20.20
C ARG A 119 -0.23 39.05 -21.06
N MET A 120 -0.55 37.85 -21.55
CA MET A 120 -1.74 37.60 -22.38
C MET A 120 -3.04 37.75 -21.61
N HIS A 121 -3.07 37.40 -20.32
CA HIS A 121 -4.21 37.68 -19.46
C HIS A 121 -4.40 39.20 -19.25
N GLY A 122 -3.30 39.93 -19.05
CA GLY A 122 -3.31 41.38 -18.86
C GLY A 122 -3.78 42.20 -20.07
N SER A 123 -3.78 41.63 -21.29
CA SER A 123 -4.36 42.29 -22.47
C SER A 123 -5.89 42.30 -22.45
N GLY A 124 -6.53 41.42 -21.65
CA GLY A 124 -7.98 41.29 -21.58
C GLY A 124 -8.63 40.60 -22.80
N GLU A 125 -7.85 40.20 -23.79
CA GLU A 125 -8.33 39.62 -25.06
C GLU A 125 -8.61 38.11 -24.97
N TYR A 126 -8.08 37.44 -23.94
CA TYR A 126 -8.14 35.99 -23.79
C TYR A 126 -8.90 35.60 -22.52
N SER A 127 -9.84 34.67 -22.63
CA SER A 127 -10.48 34.09 -21.46
C SER A 127 -9.58 33.06 -20.77
N ILE A 128 -9.90 32.72 -19.52
CA ILE A 128 -9.22 31.65 -18.77
C ILE A 128 -9.32 30.29 -19.51
N SER A 129 -10.39 30.07 -20.27
CA SER A 129 -10.54 28.85 -21.09
C SER A 129 -9.53 28.83 -22.23
N ASP A 130 -9.41 29.96 -22.92
CA ASP A 130 -8.54 30.09 -24.10
C ASP A 130 -7.07 29.96 -23.70
N LEU A 131 -6.68 30.55 -22.56
CA LEU A 131 -5.33 30.41 -22.00
C LEU A 131 -5.06 28.97 -21.55
N ALA A 132 -6.05 28.27 -21.00
CA ALA A 132 -5.89 26.87 -20.60
C ALA A 132 -5.63 25.98 -21.84
N GLU A 133 -6.38 26.19 -22.92
CA GLU A 133 -6.21 25.48 -24.17
C GLU A 133 -4.87 25.80 -24.85
N LEU A 134 -4.55 27.09 -25.01
CA LEU A 134 -3.34 27.57 -25.68
C LEU A 134 -2.06 27.05 -25.01
N PHE A 135 -2.03 27.03 -23.68
CA PHE A 135 -0.88 26.54 -22.92
C PHE A 135 -0.97 25.03 -22.61
N SER A 136 -2.01 24.34 -23.10
CA SER A 136 -2.24 22.91 -22.85
C SER A 136 -2.20 22.55 -21.35
N VAL A 137 -2.82 23.39 -20.53
CA VAL A 137 -2.92 23.21 -19.07
C VAL A 137 -4.36 23.30 -18.59
N SER A 138 -4.63 22.83 -17.38
CA SER A 138 -5.96 22.96 -16.78
C SER A 138 -6.22 24.39 -16.30
N ARG A 139 -7.48 24.84 -16.29
CA ARG A 139 -7.89 26.15 -15.73
C ARG A 139 -7.35 26.41 -14.32
N PRO A 140 -7.32 25.44 -13.38
CA PRO A 140 -6.69 25.63 -12.07
C PRO A 140 -5.18 25.94 -12.14
N THR A 141 -4.50 25.48 -13.19
CA THR A 141 -3.08 25.83 -13.41
C THR A 141 -2.95 27.27 -13.88
N VAL A 142 -3.84 27.74 -14.76
CA VAL A 142 -3.92 29.15 -15.17
C VAL A 142 -4.16 30.05 -13.95
N TYR A 143 -5.20 29.77 -13.14
CA TYR A 143 -5.48 30.54 -11.92
C TYR A 143 -4.29 30.58 -10.94
N ARG A 144 -3.64 29.43 -10.69
CA ARG A 144 -2.47 29.36 -9.81
C ARG A 144 -1.26 30.10 -10.37
N THR A 145 -1.11 30.17 -11.68
CA THR A 145 -0.03 30.94 -12.32
C THR A 145 -0.29 32.43 -12.20
N LEU A 146 -1.52 32.89 -12.43
CA LEU A 146 -1.92 34.28 -12.26
C LEU A 146 -1.77 34.74 -10.80
N SER A 147 -2.21 33.93 -9.84
CA SER A 147 -2.10 34.23 -8.40
C SER A 147 -0.67 34.23 -7.85
N ARG A 148 0.33 33.85 -8.65
CA ARG A 148 1.76 33.90 -8.30
C ARG A 148 2.49 35.07 -8.96
N GLY A 149 1.86 35.68 -9.97
CA GLY A 149 2.41 36.77 -10.76
C GLY A 149 1.90 38.16 -10.35
N GLU A 150 0.86 38.22 -9.54
CA GLU A 150 0.50 39.37 -8.69
C GLU A 150 1.39 39.42 -7.44
#